data_AF-A0A7C1BCG8-F1
#
_entry.id   AF-A0A7C1BCG8-F1
#
_cell.length_a   1.000
_cell.length_b   1.000
_cell.length_c   1.000
_cell.angle_alpha   90.00
_cell.angle_beta   90.00
_cell.angle_gamma   90.00
#
_symmetry.space_group_name_H-M   'P 1'
#
loop_
_entity.id
_entity.type
_entity.pdbx_description
1 polymer ?
#
loop_
_entity_poly.entity_id
_entity_poly.type
_entity_poly.pdbx_seq_one_letter_code
_entity_poly.pdbx_strand_id
1 'polypeptide(L)' 'MGKEGDVFEELVRIMEKLRSEDGCEWDRAQTHETLKPYVIEEAYEVA' A
#
# COMPACT_ATOMS: atom_id res chain seq x y z
N MET A 1 16.33 4.72 -12.97
CA MET A 1 15.26 3.72 -13.18
C MET A 1 14.55 4.05 -14.47
N GLY A 2 13.92 3.08 -15.13
CA GLY A 2 13.04 3.36 -16.28
C GLY A 2 11.72 3.98 -15.82
N LYS A 3 10.87 4.39 -16.76
CA LYS A 3 9.56 5.01 -16.50
C LYS A 3 8.70 4.20 -15.52
N GLU A 4 8.79 2.88 -15.57
CA GLU A 4 8.07 1.95 -14.70
C GLU A 4 8.54 2.08 -13.23
N GLY A 5 9.83 2.30 -13.02
CA GLY A 5 10.38 2.52 -11.69
C GLY A 5 9.92 3.86 -11.10
N ASP A 6 9.79 4.90 -11.93
CA ASP A 6 9.32 6.21 -11.49
C ASP A 6 7.85 6.14 -10.99
N VAL A 7 6.99 5.37 -11.68
CA VAL A 7 5.59 5.14 -11.25
C VAL A 7 5.52 4.37 -9.95
N PHE A 8 6.39 3.37 -9.77
CA PHE A 8 6.45 2.62 -8.51
C PHE A 8 6.90 3.52 -7.34
N GLU A 9 7.89 4.39 -7.56
CA GLU A 9 8.30 5.37 -6.54
C GLU A 9 7.16 6.32 -6.17
N GLU A 10 6.35 6.75 -7.14
CA GLU A 10 5.17 7.58 -6.87
C GLU A 10 4.16 6.86 -5.98
N LEU A 11 3.88 5.59 -6.25
CA LEU A 11 3.01 4.75 -5.41
C LEU A 11 3.55 4.66 -3.97
N VAL A 12 4.87 4.44 -3.81
CA VAL A 12 5.50 4.38 -2.48
C VAL A 12 5.36 5.72 -1.74
N ARG A 13 5.53 6.86 -2.42
CA ARG A 13 5.33 8.19 -1.83
C ARG A 13 3.89 8.42 -1.38
N ILE A 14 2.91 7.92 -2.14
CA ILE A 14 1.50 7.98 -1.74
C ILE A 14 1.28 7.17 -0.46
N MET A 15 1.80 5.94 -0.39
CA MET A 15 1.69 5.09 0.80
C MET A 15 2.36 5.73 2.03
N GLU A 16 3.52 6.37 1.85
CA GLU A 16 4.19 7.13 2.91
C GLU A 16 3.32 8.28 3.43
N LYS A 17 2.70 9.05 2.54
CA LYS A 17 1.78 10.14 2.91
C LYS A 17 0.56 9.62 3.66
N LEU A 18 -0.06 8.53 3.21
CA LEU A 18 -1.22 7.93 3.86
C LEU A 18 -0.88 7.41 5.27
N ARG A 19 0.35 6.94 5.49
CA ARG A 19 0.82 6.41 6.80
C ARG A 19 1.52 7.45 7.69
N SER A 20 1.66 8.70 7.23
CA SER A 20 2.24 9.80 8.00
C SER A 20 1.39 10.16 9.23
N GLU A 21 1.91 10.97 10.17
CA GLU A 21 1.17 11.36 11.39
C GLU A 21 -0.18 12.04 11.09
N ASP A 22 -0.21 12.90 10.07
CA ASP A 22 -1.40 13.59 9.57
C ASP A 22 -2.15 12.80 8.47
N GLY A 23 -1.80 11.52 8.29
CA GLY A 23 -2.33 10.63 7.27
C GLY A 23 -3.67 9.97 7.65
N CYS A 24 -4.05 8.97 6.87
CA CYS A 24 -5.26 8.21 7.10
C CYS A 24 -5.13 7.33 8.36
N GLU A 25 -6.05 7.49 9.31
CA GLU A 25 -6.01 6.74 10.58
C GLU A 25 -6.09 5.23 10.36
N TRP A 26 -6.88 4.78 9.37
CA TRP A 26 -7.02 3.36 9.06
C TRP A 26 -5.70 2.77 8.53
N ASP A 27 -5.03 3.46 7.60
CA ASP A 27 -3.76 3.01 7.00
C ASP A 27 -2.64 2.92 8.05
N ARG A 28 -2.60 3.87 8.98
CA ARG A 28 -1.64 3.89 10.09
C ARG A 28 -1.86 2.75 11.07
N ALA A 29 -3.12 2.37 11.31
CA ALA A 29 -3.47 1.27 12.20
C ALA A 29 -3.16 -0.12 11.61
N GLN A 30 -2.91 -0.22 10.30
CA GLN A 30 -2.66 -1.51 9.64
C GLN A 30 -1.32 -2.13 10.01
N THR A 31 -1.36 -3.44 10.25
CA THR A 31 -0.21 -4.33 10.44
C THR A 31 -0.20 -5.42 9.37
N HIS A 32 0.88 -6.18 9.27
CA HIS A 32 0.92 -7.32 8.35
C HIS A 32 -0.20 -8.35 8.62
N GLU A 33 -0.54 -8.57 9.90
CA GLU A 33 -1.61 -9.50 10.28
C GLU A 33 -2.99 -9.01 9.87
N THR A 34 -3.26 -7.70 9.99
CA THR A 34 -4.56 -7.13 9.57
C THR A 34 -4.69 -7.07 8.05
N LEU A 35 -3.58 -6.91 7.32
CA LEU A 35 -3.57 -6.84 5.86
C LEU A 35 -3.59 -8.20 5.16
N LYS A 36 -3.14 -9.26 5.83
CA LYS A 36 -3.05 -10.62 5.29
C LYS A 36 -4.32 -11.13 4.57
N PRO A 37 -5.55 -11.01 5.12
CA PRO A 37 -6.74 -11.47 4.41
C PRO A 37 -6.94 -10.74 3.08
N TYR A 38 -6.75 -9.42 3.05
CA TYR A 38 -6.92 -8.61 1.83
C TYR A 38 -5.90 -8.98 0.75
N VAL A 39 -4.64 -9.20 1.12
CA VAL A 39 -3.61 -9.63 0.15
C VAL A 39 -3.96 -11.00 -0.47
N ILE A 40 -4.58 -11.88 0.30
CA ILE A 40 -5.05 -13.18 -0.21
C ILE A 40 -6.22 -12.97 -1.17
N GLU A 41 -7.23 -12.18 -0.79
CA GLU A 41 -8.39 -11.86 -1.63
C GLU A 41 -7.96 -11.30 -2.99
N GLU A 42 -7.10 -10.29 -3.01
CA GLU A 42 -6.57 -9.66 -4.23
C GLU A 42 -5.85 -10.66 -5.15
N ALA A 43 -5.11 -11.61 -4.58
CA ALA A 43 -4.44 -12.66 -5.38
C ALA A 43 -5.45 -13.61 -6.06
N TYR A 44 -6.59 -13.87 -5.42
CA TYR A 44 -7.68 -14.64 -6.01
C TYR A 44 -8.50 -13.83 -7.02
N GLU A 45 -8.59 -12.51 -6.87
CA GLU A 45 -9.29 -11.65 -7.84
C GLU A 45 -8.55 -11.51 -9.18
N VAL A 46 -7.22 -11.59 -9.16
CA VAL A 46 -6.37 -11.48 -10.37
C VAL A 46 -6.37 -12.76 -11.22
N ALA A 47 -6.57 -13.93 -10.59
CA ALA A 47 -6.45 -15.25 -11.22
C ALA A 47 -7.48 -15.50 -12.34
#